data_AF-A0A540V432-F1
#
_entry.id   AF-A0A540V432-F1
#
_cell.length_a   1.000
_cell.length_b   1.000
_cell.length_c   1.000
_cell.angle_alpha   90.00
_cell.angle_beta   90.00
_cell.angle_gamma   90.00
#
_symmetry.space_group_name_H-M   'P 1'
#
loop_
_entity.id
_entity.type
_entity.pdbx_description
1 polymer ?
#
loop_
_entity_poly.entity_id
_entity_poly.type
_entity_poly.pdbx_seq_one_letter_code
_entity_poly.pdbx_strand_id
1 'polypeptide(L)'
;MSKGYSGHRTFRENGVTRHEALTPEQAEALWLQAEERERHRAELMPDEQSAILMLFEAFQRLKDLGWQEAIYCPKDGTVFDAIQAGITMVADCRYVGDWPNGRWEVIADDDLWPAHPILWRPKRE
;
A
#
# COMPACT_ATOMS: atom_id res chain seq x y z
N MET A 1 -37.07 14.64 18.30
CA MET A 1 -35.77 14.00 18.58
C MET A 1 -34.99 14.03 17.29
N SER A 2 -33.93 14.85 17.22
CA SER A 2 -33.04 14.86 16.05
C SER A 2 -32.51 13.43 15.88
N LYS A 3 -32.79 12.80 14.73
CA LYS A 3 -32.24 11.47 14.42
C LYS A 3 -30.72 11.63 14.42
N GLY A 4 -30.07 11.18 15.51
CA GLY A 4 -28.64 11.36 15.71
C GLY A 4 -27.88 10.80 14.52
N TYR A 5 -27.20 11.67 13.77
CA TYR A 5 -26.31 11.25 12.70
C TYR A 5 -24.89 11.27 13.27
N SER A 6 -24.10 10.23 12.98
CA SER A 6 -22.75 10.07 13.51
C SER A 6 -21.67 10.22 12.43
N GLY A 7 -22.04 10.72 11.25
CA GLY A 7 -21.13 10.95 10.11
C GLY A 7 -21.80 10.68 8.76
N HIS A 8 -20.98 10.62 7.70
CA HIS A 8 -21.42 10.26 6.35
C HIS A 8 -20.48 9.23 5.74
N ARG A 9 -21.03 8.31 4.94
CA ARG A 9 -20.28 7.44 4.04
C ARG A 9 -20.37 7.99 2.62
N THR A 10 -19.24 7.95 1.91
CA THR A 10 -19.15 8.41 0.52
C THR A 10 -18.99 7.19 -0.38
N PHE A 11 -19.82 7.11 -1.41
CA PHE A 11 -19.71 6.10 -2.47
C PHE A 11 -19.32 6.78 -3.77
N ARG A 12 -18.48 6.10 -4.55
CA ARG A 12 -18.12 6.51 -5.90
C ARG A 12 -18.41 5.34 -6.84
N GLU A 13 -19.44 5.49 -7.68
CA GLU A 13 -19.90 4.48 -8.63
C GLU A 13 -20.17 5.15 -9.97
N ASN A 14 -19.64 4.60 -11.08
CA ASN A 14 -19.84 5.13 -12.44
C ASN A 14 -19.55 6.65 -12.60
N GLY A 15 -18.54 7.17 -11.89
CA GLY A 15 -18.19 8.59 -11.92
C GLY A 15 -19.12 9.50 -11.11
N VAL A 16 -20.14 8.96 -10.45
CA VAL A 16 -21.06 9.70 -9.58
C VAL A 16 -20.65 9.49 -8.12
N THR A 17 -20.58 10.59 -7.38
CA THR A 17 -20.33 10.58 -5.93
C THR A 17 -21.64 10.79 -5.19
N ARG A 18 -22.00 9.87 -4.29
CA ARG A 18 -23.14 10.02 -3.37
C ARG A 18 -22.69 9.98 -1.92
N HIS A 19 -23.32 10.82 -1.09
CA HIS A 19 -23.11 10.83 0.36
C HIS A 19 -24.36 10.33 1.05
N GLU A 20 -24.18 9.41 1.99
CA GLU A 20 -25.28 8.90 2.82
C GLU A 20 -24.93 9.08 4.29
N ALA A 21 -25.89 9.56 5.08
CA ALA A 21 -25.72 9.69 6.52
C ALA A 21 -25.55 8.31 7.15
N LEU A 22 -24.61 8.20 8.10
CA LEU A 22 -24.45 7.01 8.93
C LEU A 22 -25.43 7.07 10.09
N THR A 23 -26.17 5.97 10.27
CA THR A 23 -26.89 5.72 11.52
C THR A 23 -25.90 5.50 12.67
N PRO A 24 -26.30 5.73 13.94
CA PRO A 24 -25.46 5.45 15.09
C PRO A 24 -24.93 4.02 15.11
N GLU A 25 -25.78 3.03 14.77
CA GLU A 25 -25.42 1.62 14.76
C GLU A 25 -24.38 1.30 13.68
N GLN A 26 -24.48 1.94 12.50
CA GLN A 26 -23.47 1.78 11.44
C GLN A 26 -22.14 2.43 11.82
N ALA A 27 -22.18 3.59 12.47
CA ALA A 27 -20.96 4.27 12.93
C ALA A 27 -20.26 3.44 14.02
N GLU A 28 -21.02 2.88 14.97
CA GLU A 28 -20.51 1.97 16.00
C GLU A 28 -19.89 0.70 15.37
N ALA A 29 -20.56 0.09 14.40
CA ALA A 29 -20.02 -1.08 13.70
C ALA A 29 -18.69 -0.78 12.99
N LEU A 30 -18.56 0.38 12.35
CA LEU A 30 -17.31 0.81 11.70
C LEU A 30 -16.19 1.08 12.72
N TRP A 31 -16.55 1.65 13.87
CA TRP A 31 -15.62 1.90 14.98
C TRP A 31 -15.08 0.59 15.54
N LEU A 32 -15.97 -0.36 15.88
CA LEU A 32 -15.58 -1.67 16.39
C LEU A 32 -14.69 -2.43 15.41
N GLN A 33 -14.94 -2.33 14.10
CA GLN A 33 -14.06 -2.92 13.09
C GLN A 33 -12.67 -2.26 13.05
N ALA A 34 -12.58 -0.94 13.29
CA ALA A 34 -11.30 -0.24 13.36
C ALA A 34 -10.50 -0.67 14.59
N GLU A 35 -11.15 -0.75 15.75
CA GLU A 35 -10.56 -1.26 16.99
C GLU A 35 -10.11 -2.72 16.83
N GLU A 36 -10.89 -3.56 16.13
CA GLU A 36 -10.48 -4.94 15.83
C GLU A 36 -9.20 -4.99 15.01
N ARG A 37 -9.09 -4.17 13.96
CA ARG A 37 -7.89 -4.14 13.11
C ARG A 37 -6.66 -3.66 13.90
N GLU A 38 -6.85 -2.73 14.83
CA GLU A 38 -5.77 -2.26 15.69
C GLU A 38 -5.35 -3.34 16.68
N ARG A 39 -6.31 -3.96 17.37
CA ARG A 39 -6.06 -5.06 18.30
C ARG A 39 -5.36 -6.22 17.61
N HIS A 40 -5.84 -6.65 16.44
CA HIS A 40 -5.23 -7.72 15.67
C HIS A 40 -3.77 -7.41 15.27
N ARG A 41 -3.45 -6.16 14.90
CA ARG A 41 -2.04 -5.77 14.66
C ARG A 41 -1.19 -5.83 15.92
N ALA A 42 -1.72 -5.36 17.06
CA ALA A 42 -1.02 -5.41 18.35
C ALA A 42 -0.82 -6.85 18.84
N GLU A 43 -1.77 -7.75 18.59
CA GLU A 43 -1.65 -9.18 18.92
C GLU A 43 -0.60 -9.89 18.04
N LEU A 44 -0.57 -9.59 16.74
CA LEU A 44 0.39 -10.16 15.79
C LEU A 44 1.81 -9.61 15.97
N MET A 45 1.92 -8.33 16.34
CA MET A 45 3.19 -7.60 16.45
C MET A 45 3.20 -6.84 17.78
N PRO A 46 3.36 -7.53 18.93
CA PRO A 46 3.23 -6.93 20.26
C PRO A 46 4.35 -5.95 20.62
N ASP A 47 5.50 -6.06 19.95
CA ASP A 47 6.65 -5.18 20.13
C ASP A 47 7.35 -4.90 18.79
N GLU A 48 8.30 -3.97 18.84
CA GLU A 48 9.10 -3.57 17.67
C GLU A 48 9.81 -4.77 17.02
N GLN A 49 10.38 -5.66 17.83
CA GLN A 49 11.11 -6.83 17.33
C GLN A 49 10.19 -7.79 16.56
N SER A 50 8.97 -8.01 17.05
CA SER A 50 7.96 -8.85 16.40
C SER A 50 7.53 -8.27 15.05
N ALA A 51 7.36 -6.94 14.97
CA ALA A 51 7.08 -6.26 13.71
C ALA A 51 8.25 -6.40 12.70
N ILE A 52 9.49 -6.23 13.16
CA ILE A 52 10.69 -6.40 12.33
C ILE A 52 10.79 -7.84 11.80
N LEU A 53 10.55 -8.85 12.65
CA LEU A 53 10.56 -10.26 12.23
C LEU A 53 9.49 -10.53 11.19
N MET A 54 8.25 -10.06 11.40
CA MET A 54 7.18 -10.24 10.42
C MET A 54 7.50 -9.59 9.08
N LEU A 55 8.07 -8.37 9.09
CA LEU A 55 8.52 -7.69 7.88
C LEU A 55 9.63 -8.50 7.17
N PHE A 56 10.59 -9.02 7.93
CA PHE A 56 11.69 -9.83 7.38
C PHE A 56 11.21 -11.14 6.76
N GLU A 57 10.34 -11.89 7.45
CA GLU A 57 9.76 -13.13 6.93
C GLU A 57 8.96 -12.88 5.64
N ALA A 58 8.15 -11.83 5.60
CA ALA A 58 7.44 -11.43 4.38
C ALA A 58 8.41 -11.06 3.24
N PHE A 59 9.48 -10.34 3.56
CA PHE A 59 10.52 -9.97 2.61
C PHE A 59 11.25 -11.20 2.05
N GLN A 60 11.65 -12.15 2.88
CA GLN A 60 12.26 -13.42 2.44
C GLN A 60 11.28 -14.22 1.58
N ARG A 61 10.01 -14.33 2.01
CA ARG A 61 8.98 -15.05 1.25
C ARG A 61 8.76 -14.43 -0.13
N LEU A 62 8.80 -13.11 -0.25
CA LEU A 62 8.74 -12.43 -1.54
C LEU A 62 9.98 -12.77 -2.40
N LYS A 63 11.18 -12.82 -1.82
CA LYS A 63 12.38 -13.27 -2.55
C LYS A 63 12.24 -14.70 -3.09
N ASP A 64 11.70 -15.63 -2.29
CA ASP A 64 11.39 -17.00 -2.75
C ASP A 64 10.37 -17.03 -3.90
N LEU A 65 9.50 -16.02 -3.98
CA LEU A 65 8.51 -15.86 -5.05
C LEU A 65 9.07 -15.13 -6.29
N GLY A 66 10.40 -14.95 -6.36
CA GLY A 66 11.11 -14.39 -7.51
C GLY A 66 11.29 -12.87 -7.45
N TRP A 67 11.05 -12.24 -6.32
CA TRP A 67 11.38 -10.83 -6.12
C TRP A 67 12.87 -10.64 -5.79
N GLN A 68 13.42 -9.49 -6.16
CA GLN A 68 14.82 -9.13 -5.96
C GLN A 68 14.91 -7.76 -5.29
N GLU A 69 16.00 -7.47 -4.59
CA GLU A 69 16.22 -6.15 -3.97
C GLU A 69 16.24 -5.04 -5.03
N ALA A 70 15.48 -3.96 -4.79
CA ALA A 70 15.22 -2.92 -5.79
C ALA A 70 16.49 -2.24 -6.33
N ILE A 71 17.59 -2.24 -5.57
CA ILE A 71 18.89 -1.76 -6.01
C ILE A 71 19.37 -2.45 -7.30
N TYR A 72 18.95 -3.69 -7.55
CA TYR A 72 19.32 -4.47 -8.74
C TYR A 72 18.36 -4.32 -9.93
N CYS A 73 17.38 -3.41 -9.87
CA CYS A 73 16.47 -3.16 -11.00
C CYS A 73 17.22 -2.56 -12.21
N PRO A 74 16.62 -2.60 -13.42
CA PRO A 74 17.14 -1.88 -14.57
C PRO A 74 17.30 -0.38 -14.28
N LYS A 75 18.39 0.21 -14.76
CA LYS A 75 18.73 1.64 -14.60
C LYS A 75 18.68 2.40 -15.93
N ASP A 76 18.16 1.76 -16.97
CA ASP A 76 18.07 2.24 -18.34
C ASP A 76 16.69 2.83 -18.70
N GLY A 77 15.82 3.01 -17.71
CA GLY A 77 14.44 3.47 -17.91
C GLY A 77 13.42 2.37 -18.20
N THR A 78 13.84 1.10 -18.29
CA THR A 78 12.93 -0.04 -18.43
C THR A 78 11.92 -0.09 -17.29
N VAL A 79 10.65 -0.32 -17.62
CA VAL A 79 9.55 -0.47 -16.65
C VAL A 79 9.56 -1.87 -16.03
N PHE A 80 9.35 -1.96 -14.73
CA PHE A 80 9.34 -3.18 -13.95
C PHE A 80 8.27 -3.16 -12.85
N ASP A 81 7.95 -4.33 -12.30
CA ASP A 81 7.06 -4.46 -11.13
C ASP A 81 7.84 -4.10 -9.86
N ALA A 82 7.27 -3.26 -9.01
CA ALA A 82 7.88 -2.84 -7.74
C ALA A 82 6.94 -3.03 -6.54
N ILE A 83 7.55 -3.29 -5.38
CA ILE A 83 6.91 -3.22 -4.06
C ILE A 83 7.61 -2.13 -3.25
N GLN A 84 6.82 -1.33 -2.54
CA GLN A 84 7.28 -0.27 -1.65
C GLN A 84 6.54 -0.37 -0.31
N ALA A 85 7.23 -0.04 0.78
CA ALA A 85 6.58 0.14 2.08
C ALA A 85 5.63 1.35 2.05
N GLY A 86 4.43 1.19 2.59
CA GLY A 86 3.39 2.23 2.60
C GLY A 86 2.31 2.09 1.52
N ILE A 87 2.45 1.11 0.61
CA ILE A 87 1.41 0.72 -0.34
C ILE A 87 1.21 -0.80 -0.30
N THR A 88 0.04 -1.28 -0.69
CA THR A 88 -0.29 -2.72 -0.74
C THR A 88 -0.28 -3.29 -2.16
N MET A 89 -0.13 -2.45 -3.17
CA MET A 89 -0.15 -2.87 -4.58
C MET A 89 1.26 -3.15 -5.11
N VAL A 90 1.33 -3.98 -6.15
CA VAL A 90 2.48 -4.03 -7.07
C VAL A 90 2.31 -2.89 -8.06
N ALA A 91 3.33 -2.04 -8.17
CA ALA A 91 3.28 -0.83 -8.99
C ALA A 91 4.22 -0.94 -10.21
N ASP A 92 3.82 -0.32 -11.32
CA ASP A 92 4.71 -0.09 -12.45
C ASP A 92 5.72 0.98 -12.06
N CYS A 93 7.01 0.66 -12.16
CA CYS A 93 8.09 1.53 -11.73
C CYS A 93 9.22 1.55 -12.75
N ARG A 94 9.97 2.65 -12.80
CA ARG A 94 11.20 2.78 -13.58
C ARG A 94 12.24 3.59 -12.82
N TYR A 95 13.50 3.44 -13.21
CA TYR A 95 14.58 4.33 -12.74
C TYR A 95 14.85 5.41 -13.79
N VAL A 96 15.04 6.66 -13.36
CA VAL A 96 15.34 7.81 -14.23
C VAL A 96 16.58 8.53 -13.73
N GLY A 97 17.48 8.86 -14.66
CA GLY A 97 18.77 9.52 -14.39
C GLY A 97 19.92 8.53 -14.25
N ASP A 98 21.08 9.04 -13.83
CA ASP A 98 22.31 8.24 -13.74
C ASP A 98 22.47 7.63 -12.35
N TRP A 99 22.70 6.32 -12.29
CA TRP A 99 23.02 5.64 -11.03
C TRP A 99 24.34 6.15 -10.44
N PRO A 100 24.44 6.42 -9.11
CA PRO A 100 23.43 6.21 -8.06
C PRO A 100 22.57 7.45 -7.73
N ASN A 101 22.66 8.52 -8.51
CA ASN A 101 22.04 9.83 -8.20
C ASN A 101 20.66 10.05 -8.84
N GLY A 102 20.22 9.14 -9.70
CA GLY A 102 18.87 9.12 -10.24
C GLY A 102 17.81 8.73 -9.19
N ARG A 103 16.57 8.53 -9.64
CA ARG A 103 15.42 8.26 -8.78
C ARG A 103 14.54 7.16 -9.37
N TRP A 104 13.73 6.55 -8.51
CA TRP A 104 12.63 5.69 -8.93
C TRP A 104 11.35 6.49 -9.08
N GLU A 105 10.58 6.19 -10.11
CA GLU A 105 9.26 6.77 -10.37
C GLU A 105 8.24 5.64 -10.49
N VAL A 106 7.14 5.71 -9.74
CA VAL A 106 5.95 4.90 -9.98
C VAL A 106 5.10 5.58 -11.03
N ILE A 107 4.60 4.79 -11.98
CA ILE A 107 3.75 5.22 -13.09
C ILE A 107 2.31 4.86 -12.73
N ALA A 108 1.47 5.87 -12.48
CA ALA A 108 0.07 5.68 -12.13
C ALA A 108 -0.77 6.93 -12.45
N ASP A 109 -2.03 6.72 -12.84
CA ASP A 109 -3.01 7.80 -13.09
C ASP A 109 -2.51 8.91 -14.05
N ASP A 110 -1.86 8.50 -15.14
CA ASP A 110 -1.22 9.38 -16.14
C ASP A 110 -0.16 10.34 -15.57
N ASP A 111 0.41 10.02 -14.40
CA ASP A 111 1.43 10.81 -13.71
C ASP A 111 2.62 9.95 -13.24
N LEU A 112 3.68 10.61 -12.76
CA LEU A 112 4.94 10.04 -12.32
C LEU A 112 5.23 10.44 -10.87
N TRP A 113 5.19 9.46 -9.97
CA TRP A 113 5.31 9.68 -8.53
C TRP A 113 6.69 9.26 -8.02
N PRO A 114 7.41 10.09 -7.24
CA PRO A 114 8.65 9.67 -6.58
C PRO A 114 8.44 8.42 -5.73
N ALA A 115 9.37 7.46 -5.84
CA ALA A 115 9.22 6.16 -5.20
C ALA A 115 10.49 5.70 -4.48
N HIS A 116 10.29 4.79 -3.51
CA HIS A 116 11.33 4.11 -2.74
C HIS A 116 11.04 2.60 -2.70
N PRO A 117 11.20 1.91 -3.84
CA PRO A 117 10.94 0.47 -3.89
C PRO A 117 11.92 -0.29 -3.00
N ILE A 118 11.41 -1.33 -2.33
CA ILE A 118 12.22 -2.27 -1.54
C ILE A 118 12.53 -3.54 -2.33
N LEU A 119 11.62 -3.94 -3.22
CA LEU A 119 11.77 -5.10 -4.07
C LEU A 119 11.30 -4.78 -5.50
N TRP A 120 11.90 -5.47 -6.47
CA TRP A 120 11.54 -5.41 -7.88
C TRP A 120 11.48 -6.81 -8.48
N ARG A 121 10.83 -6.92 -9.65
CA ARG A 121 10.97 -8.05 -10.57
C ARG A 121 10.66 -7.58 -12.01
N PRO A 122 11.10 -8.30 -13.06
CA PRO A 122 10.64 -8.02 -14.42
C PRO A 122 9.10 -8.09 -14.52
N LYS A 123 8.53 -7.32 -15.45
CA LYS A 123 7.10 -7.41 -15.77
C LYS A 123 6.74 -8.86 -16.11
N ARG A 124 5.67 -9.37 -15.52
CA ARG A 124 5.09 -10.65 -15.91
C ARG A 124 4.36 -10.48 -17.24
N GLU A 125 4.51 -11.45 -18.13
CA GLU A 125 3.71 -11.59 -19.36
C GLU A 125 2.23 -11.88 -19.02
#